data_AF-A0A358PBY0-F1
#
_entry.id   AF-A0A358PBY0-F1
#
_cell.length_a   1.000
_cell.length_b   1.000
_cell.length_c   1.000
_cell.angle_alpha   90.00
_cell.angle_beta   90.00
_cell.angle_gamma   90.00
#
_symmetry.space_group_name_H-M   'P 1'
#
loop_
_entity.id
_entity.type
_entity.pdbx_description
1 polymer ?
#
loop_
_entity_poly.entity_id
_entity_poly.type
_entity_poly.pdbx_seq_one_letter_code
_entity_poly.pdbx_strand_id
1 'polypeptide(L)'
;MVTVTSATQKHIFDDAKIIVIKVGSSLLVDEDQNAINTAWLSGIATDIARLKAAGKDVVVVSSGAIALGRRLLNINHSKLKLQEKQAAAATGQVLLAHAWMDALGAHQVQTAQILLSPDDTETRRKHLNARTTMMALLQLNAVPVVNENDTVATAEIRFGDNDRL
;
A
#
# COMPACT_ATOMS: atom_id res chain seq x y z
N MET A 1 15.09 18.67 -7.11
CA MET A 1 13.72 19.00 -7.55
C MET A 1 13.73 19.01 -9.07
N VAL A 2 13.34 17.88 -9.69
CA VAL A 2 13.26 17.78 -11.15
C VAL A 2 11.82 18.13 -11.51
N THR A 3 11.62 19.29 -12.12
CA THR A 3 10.31 19.70 -12.63
C THR A 3 10.11 19.02 -13.99
N VAL A 4 9.28 17.98 -14.04
CA VAL A 4 8.90 17.33 -15.30
C VAL A 4 7.62 18.00 -15.82
N THR A 5 7.67 18.55 -17.02
CA THR A 5 6.53 19.17 -17.72
C THR A 5 5.55 18.13 -18.28
N SER A 6 4.27 18.50 -18.38
CA SER A 6 3.11 17.61 -18.57
C SER A 6 3.06 16.80 -19.88
N ALA A 7 3.79 17.20 -20.94
CA ALA A 7 3.83 16.46 -22.20
C ALA A 7 4.69 15.19 -22.10
N THR A 8 5.78 15.23 -21.32
CA THR A 8 6.70 14.11 -21.13
C THR A 8 6.11 13.03 -20.22
N GLN A 9 5.21 13.40 -19.30
CA GLN A 9 4.51 12.47 -18.40
C GLN A 9 3.63 11.45 -19.12
N LYS A 10 3.03 11.80 -20.26
CA LYS A 10 2.05 10.95 -20.94
C LYS A 10 2.68 9.67 -21.49
N HIS A 11 3.97 9.71 -21.83
CA HIS A 11 4.69 8.58 -22.44
C HIS A 11 5.38 7.64 -21.44
N ILE A 12 5.58 8.06 -20.18
CA ILE A 12 6.34 7.26 -19.21
C ILE A 12 5.58 5.97 -18.86
N PHE A 13 4.24 6.02 -18.86
CA PHE A 13 3.39 4.86 -18.61
C PHE A 13 3.19 3.97 -19.84
N ASP A 14 3.33 4.53 -21.05
CA ASP A 14 3.16 3.79 -22.30
C ASP A 14 4.20 2.68 -22.43
N ASP A 15 5.45 2.95 -22.04
CA ASP A 15 6.56 1.99 -22.11
C ASP A 15 6.77 1.17 -20.82
N ALA A 16 6.24 1.64 -19.69
CA ALA A 16 6.36 0.93 -18.42
C ALA A 16 5.62 -0.42 -18.48
N LYS A 17 6.27 -1.51 -18.03
CA LYS A 17 5.61 -2.83 -17.89
C LYS A 17 4.97 -3.02 -16.53
N ILE A 18 5.69 -2.63 -15.48
CA ILE A 18 5.25 -2.69 -14.09
C ILE A 18 5.20 -1.26 -13.55
N ILE A 19 4.07 -0.89 -12.96
CA ILE A 19 3.83 0.42 -12.38
C ILE A 19 3.64 0.25 -10.88
N VAL A 20 4.47 0.92 -10.09
CA VAL A 20 4.33 0.96 -8.62
C VAL A 20 3.62 2.26 -8.24
N ILE A 21 2.47 2.13 -7.59
CA ILE A 21 1.65 3.27 -7.15
C ILE A 21 1.74 3.35 -5.62
N LYS A 22 2.43 4.38 -5.14
CA LYS A 22 2.47 4.66 -3.70
C LYS A 22 1.30 5.55 -3.30
N VAL A 23 0.61 5.14 -2.25
CA VAL A 23 -0.53 5.85 -1.69
C VAL A 23 -0.26 6.25 -0.24
N GLY A 24 -0.23 7.55 0.00
CA GLY A 24 -0.06 8.12 1.34
C GLY A 24 -1.34 8.05 2.19
N SER A 25 -1.18 8.10 3.51
CA SER A 25 -2.30 7.98 4.45
C SER A 25 -3.33 9.11 4.32
N SER A 26 -2.92 10.33 3.98
CA SER A 26 -3.82 11.49 3.83
C SER A 26 -4.81 11.36 2.68
N LEU A 27 -4.53 10.50 1.70
CA LEU A 27 -5.43 10.21 0.58
C LEU A 27 -6.43 9.09 0.93
N LEU A 28 -5.97 8.10 1.71
CA LEU A 28 -6.74 6.92 2.09
C LEU A 28 -7.61 7.13 3.32
N VAL A 29 -7.23 8.05 4.19
CA VAL A 29 -7.92 8.30 5.45
C VAL A 29 -8.55 9.68 5.38
N ASP A 30 -9.88 9.71 5.44
CA ASP A 30 -10.63 10.93 5.69
C ASP A 30 -10.29 11.40 7.12
N GLU A 31 -9.63 12.55 7.25
CA GLU A 31 -9.17 13.05 8.55
C GLU A 31 -10.33 13.45 9.48
N ASP A 32 -11.46 13.91 8.92
CA ASP A 32 -12.63 14.35 9.68
C ASP A 32 -13.38 13.14 10.24
N GLN A 33 -13.49 12.07 9.46
CA GLN A 33 -14.18 10.84 9.84
C GLN A 33 -13.24 9.80 10.48
N ASN A 34 -11.93 9.99 10.34
CA ASN A 34 -10.86 9.05 10.66
C ASN A 34 -11.17 7.63 10.16
N ALA A 35 -11.68 7.57 8.92
CA ALA A 35 -12.18 6.37 8.24
C ALA A 35 -11.61 6.31 6.81
N ILE A 36 -11.85 5.21 6.10
CA ILE A 36 -11.38 5.09 4.72
C ILE A 36 -12.12 6.08 3.82
N ASN A 37 -11.37 6.84 3.03
CA ASN A 37 -11.92 7.67 1.96
C ASN A 37 -12.31 6.78 0.77
N THR A 38 -13.52 6.23 0.83
CA THR A 38 -14.03 5.27 -0.16
C THR A 38 -14.18 5.88 -1.55
N ALA A 39 -14.53 7.16 -1.65
CA ALA A 39 -14.65 7.86 -2.93
C ALA A 39 -13.29 7.97 -3.63
N TRP A 40 -12.25 8.38 -2.89
CA TRP A 40 -10.90 8.43 -3.43
C TRP A 40 -10.39 7.04 -3.80
N LEU A 41 -10.61 6.04 -2.92
CA LEU A 41 -10.18 4.66 -3.14
C LEU A 41 -10.84 4.03 -4.38
N SER A 42 -12.12 4.30 -4.60
CA SER A 42 -12.84 3.86 -5.81
C SER A 42 -12.29 4.51 -7.08
N GLY A 43 -11.92 5.80 -7.01
CA GLY A 43 -11.29 6.52 -8.12
C GLY A 43 -9.97 5.88 -8.53
N ILE A 44 -9.05 5.67 -7.59
CA ILE A 44 -7.76 5.03 -7.90
C ILE A 44 -7.92 3.58 -8.34
N ALA A 45 -8.89 2.82 -7.80
CA ALA A 45 -9.18 1.46 -8.26
C ALA A 45 -9.64 1.43 -9.72
N THR A 46 -10.43 2.42 -10.16
CA THR A 46 -10.82 2.58 -11.56
C THR A 46 -9.60 2.81 -12.45
N ASP A 47 -8.66 3.65 -12.02
CA ASP A 47 -7.43 3.92 -12.78
C ASP A 47 -6.50 2.71 -12.84
N ILE A 48 -6.37 1.96 -11.74
CA ILE A 48 -5.63 0.69 -11.70
C ILE A 48 -6.26 -0.31 -12.68
N ALA A 49 -7.59 -0.44 -12.70
CA ALA A 49 -8.29 -1.33 -13.61
C ALA A 49 -8.02 -0.97 -15.09
N ARG A 50 -7.97 0.34 -15.42
CA ARG A 50 -7.60 0.80 -16.78
C ARG A 50 -6.17 0.43 -17.15
N LEU A 51 -5.21 0.60 -16.24
CA LEU A 51 -3.82 0.19 -16.47
C LEU A 51 -3.72 -1.32 -16.72
N LYS A 52 -4.40 -2.13 -15.91
CA LYS A 52 -4.44 -3.58 -16.10
C LYS A 52 -5.08 -3.98 -17.43
N ALA A 53 -6.18 -3.33 -17.83
CA ALA A 53 -6.82 -3.56 -19.12
C ALA A 53 -5.89 -3.20 -20.30
N ALA A 54 -4.96 -2.26 -20.10
CA ALA A 54 -3.90 -1.93 -21.05
C ALA A 54 -2.70 -2.90 -21.00
N GLY A 55 -2.81 -4.03 -20.29
CA GLY A 55 -1.76 -5.06 -20.19
C GLY A 55 -0.59 -4.69 -19.27
N LYS A 56 -0.80 -3.73 -18.35
CA LYS A 56 0.20 -3.30 -17.38
C LYS A 56 0.08 -4.08 -16.07
N ASP A 57 1.23 -4.42 -15.49
CA ASP A 57 1.31 -4.90 -14.12
C ASP A 57 1.28 -3.73 -13.16
N VAL A 58 0.54 -3.86 -12.05
CA VAL A 58 0.41 -2.81 -11.04
C VAL A 58 0.70 -3.38 -9.67
N VAL A 59 1.55 -2.68 -8.91
CA VAL A 59 1.80 -2.91 -7.49
C VAL A 59 1.38 -1.65 -6.73
N VAL A 60 0.68 -1.82 -5.63
CA VAL A 60 0.28 -0.73 -4.74
C VAL A 60 1.16 -0.76 -3.50
N VAL A 61 1.73 0.36 -3.11
CA VAL A 61 2.37 0.55 -1.80
C VAL A 61 1.47 1.46 -0.98
N SER A 62 0.77 0.91 0.01
CA SER A 62 -0.30 1.62 0.74
C SER A 62 0.12 1.96 2.16
N SER A 63 -0.14 3.18 2.61
CA SER A 63 -0.07 3.57 4.02
C SER A 63 -1.45 3.61 4.69
N GLY A 64 -1.55 4.04 5.95
CA GLY A 64 -2.83 4.38 6.61
C GLY A 64 -3.30 3.42 7.71
N ALA A 65 -2.70 2.23 7.84
CA ALA A 65 -3.10 1.21 8.83
C ALA A 65 -3.12 1.74 10.27
N ILE A 66 -2.07 2.45 10.71
CA ILE A 66 -2.00 3.01 12.07
C ILE A 66 -3.15 3.98 12.33
N ALA A 67 -3.46 4.89 11.40
CA ALA A 67 -4.51 5.89 11.59
C ALA A 67 -5.89 5.22 11.76
N LEU A 68 -6.20 4.25 10.90
CA LEU A 68 -7.44 3.47 10.95
C LEU A 68 -7.56 2.68 12.26
N GLY A 69 -6.51 1.97 12.67
CA GLY A 69 -6.58 1.15 13.86
C GLY A 69 -6.66 1.93 15.17
N ARG A 70 -6.04 3.12 15.25
CA ARG A 70 -6.19 4.00 16.42
C ARG A 70 -7.64 4.32 16.72
N ARG A 71 -8.43 4.61 15.68
CA ARG A 71 -9.85 4.92 15.80
C ARG A 71 -10.64 3.74 16.35
N LEU A 72 -10.38 2.54 15.81
CA LEU A 72 -11.06 1.30 16.21
C LEU A 72 -10.72 0.90 17.65
N LEU A 73 -9.48 1.14 18.07
CA LEU A 73 -9.02 0.85 19.43
C LEU A 73 -9.28 1.99 20.43
N ASN A 74 -9.93 3.09 20.01
CA ASN A 74 -10.21 4.27 20.83
C ASN A 74 -8.95 4.90 21.46
N ILE A 75 -7.84 4.92 20.72
CA ILE A 75 -6.57 5.51 21.17
C ILE A 75 -6.54 7.01 20.81
N ASN A 76 -6.84 7.87 21.80
CA ASN A 76 -7.13 9.29 21.57
C ASN A 76 -5.92 10.23 21.80
N HIS A 77 -4.84 9.78 22.41
CA HIS A 77 -3.65 10.60 22.64
C HIS A 77 -2.76 10.68 21.39
N SER A 78 -2.06 11.80 21.23
CA SER A 78 -1.27 12.10 20.03
C SER A 78 0.06 11.33 19.93
N LYS A 79 0.69 11.02 21.06
CA LYS A 79 2.00 10.34 21.12
C LYS A 79 1.85 8.86 21.48
N LEU A 80 1.80 8.00 20.46
CA LEU A 80 1.73 6.55 20.65
C LEU A 80 3.07 5.98 21.10
N LYS A 81 3.03 5.09 22.10
CA LYS A 81 4.12 4.15 22.40
C LYS A 81 4.27 3.14 21.26
N LEU A 82 5.42 2.49 21.16
CA LEU A 82 5.67 1.49 20.10
C LEU A 82 4.58 0.41 20.06
N GLN A 83 4.24 -0.17 21.21
CA GLN A 83 3.23 -1.23 21.31
C GLN A 83 1.85 -0.76 20.86
N GLU A 84 1.49 0.50 21.14
CA GLU A 84 0.23 1.09 20.70
C GLU A 84 0.23 1.33 19.18
N LYS A 85 1.36 1.73 18.59
CA LYS A 85 1.51 1.84 17.13
C LYS A 85 1.34 0.48 16.47
N GLN A 86 1.99 -0.55 17.00
CA GLN A 86 1.91 -1.91 16.48
C GLN A 86 0.49 -2.48 16.60
N ALA A 87 -0.17 -2.28 17.75
CA ALA A 87 -1.56 -2.70 17.94
C ALA A 87 -2.51 -1.98 16.98
N ALA A 88 -2.33 -0.66 16.80
CA ALA A 88 -3.10 0.12 15.83
C ALA A 88 -2.82 -0.34 14.39
N ALA A 89 -1.56 -0.54 14.00
CA ALA A 89 -1.22 -1.03 12.68
C ALA A 89 -1.85 -2.40 12.39
N ALA A 90 -1.70 -3.35 13.31
CA ALA A 90 -2.29 -4.69 13.18
C ALA A 90 -3.82 -4.63 13.02
N THR A 91 -4.49 -3.79 13.81
CA THR A 91 -5.95 -3.62 13.74
C THR A 91 -6.38 -2.95 12.44
N GLY A 92 -5.74 -1.84 12.06
CA GLY A 92 -6.12 -1.08 10.87
C GLY A 92 -5.68 -1.73 9.56
N GLN A 93 -4.67 -2.61 9.58
CA GLN A 93 -4.25 -3.35 8.39
C GLN A 93 -5.36 -4.28 7.89
N VAL A 94 -6.15 -4.86 8.78
CA VAL A 94 -7.32 -5.68 8.40
C VAL A 94 -8.32 -4.84 7.60
N LEU A 95 -8.64 -3.63 8.10
CA LEU A 95 -9.56 -2.72 7.44
C LEU A 95 -9.00 -2.21 6.11
N LEU A 96 -7.71 -1.86 6.07
CA LEU A 96 -7.02 -1.39 4.88
C LEU A 96 -7.03 -2.47 3.78
N ALA A 97 -6.69 -3.70 4.13
CA ALA A 97 -6.70 -4.84 3.20
C ALA A 97 -8.10 -5.10 2.65
N HIS A 98 -9.13 -5.08 3.51
CA HIS A 98 -10.52 -5.26 3.10
C HIS A 98 -10.97 -4.18 2.12
N ALA A 99 -10.67 -2.92 2.38
CA ALA A 99 -11.09 -1.84 1.50
C ALA A 99 -10.42 -1.89 0.12
N TRP A 100 -9.13 -2.25 0.06
CA TRP A 100 -8.46 -2.51 -1.21
C TRP A 100 -9.05 -3.70 -1.95
N MET A 101 -9.39 -4.78 -1.23
CA MET A 101 -10.07 -5.95 -1.79
C MET A 101 -11.43 -5.56 -2.40
N ASP A 102 -12.25 -4.81 -1.67
CA ASP A 102 -13.57 -4.38 -2.16
C ASP A 102 -13.46 -3.46 -3.39
N ALA A 103 -12.60 -2.44 -3.32
CA ALA A 103 -12.46 -1.44 -4.36
C ALA A 103 -11.93 -2.04 -5.68
N LEU A 104 -10.91 -2.91 -5.61
CA LEU A 104 -10.40 -3.60 -6.80
C LEU A 104 -11.33 -4.73 -7.26
N GLY A 105 -12.00 -5.40 -6.31
CA GLY A 105 -12.97 -6.45 -6.57
C GLY A 105 -14.18 -5.97 -7.38
N ALA A 106 -14.59 -4.71 -7.20
CA ALA A 106 -15.62 -4.06 -8.03
C ALA A 106 -15.25 -4.02 -9.53
N HIS A 107 -13.97 -4.12 -9.86
CA HIS A 107 -13.44 -4.19 -11.23
C HIS A 107 -12.95 -5.59 -11.61
N GLN A 108 -13.30 -6.63 -10.84
CA GLN A 108 -12.85 -8.02 -11.01
C GLN A 108 -11.32 -8.18 -10.95
N VAL A 109 -10.63 -7.25 -10.28
CA VAL A 109 -9.19 -7.30 -10.06
C VAL A 109 -8.92 -7.97 -8.72
N GLN A 110 -8.14 -9.06 -8.74
CA GLN A 110 -7.75 -9.77 -7.53
C GLN A 110 -6.67 -9.01 -6.77
N THR A 111 -6.84 -8.88 -5.46
CA THR A 111 -5.91 -8.21 -4.55
C THR A 111 -5.13 -9.22 -3.74
N ALA A 112 -3.83 -8.97 -3.53
CA ALA A 112 -2.99 -9.82 -2.69
C ALA A 112 -2.22 -8.98 -1.67
N GLN A 113 -2.41 -9.27 -0.38
CA GLN A 113 -1.69 -8.58 0.68
C GLN A 113 -0.23 -9.06 0.74
N ILE A 114 0.70 -8.10 0.80
CA ILE A 114 2.12 -8.34 1.12
C ILE A 114 2.50 -7.43 2.28
N LEU A 115 3.17 -7.99 3.30
CA LEU A 115 3.72 -7.25 4.42
C LEU A 115 5.22 -7.50 4.48
N LEU A 116 6.02 -6.44 4.48
CA LEU A 116 7.48 -6.50 4.51
C LEU A 116 8.05 -5.64 5.63
N SER A 117 9.16 -6.06 6.19
CA SER A 117 10.00 -5.26 7.09
C SER A 117 11.34 -4.94 6.41
N PRO A 118 12.10 -3.93 6.87
CA PRO A 118 13.42 -3.62 6.29
C PRO A 118 14.36 -4.83 6.22
N ASP A 119 14.38 -5.68 7.25
CA ASP A 119 15.20 -6.89 7.29
C ASP A 119 14.80 -7.92 6.20
N ASP A 120 13.54 -7.92 5.74
CA ASP A 120 13.12 -8.76 4.62
C ASP A 120 13.75 -8.33 3.30
N THR A 121 14.19 -7.07 3.19
CA THR A 121 14.87 -6.52 2.00
C THR A 121 16.39 -6.59 2.09
N GLU A 122 16.95 -6.54 3.31
CA GLU A 122 18.40 -6.56 3.56
C GLU A 122 18.97 -7.98 3.63
N THR A 123 18.16 -8.96 4.06
CA THR A 123 18.57 -10.36 4.08
C THR A 123 18.31 -11.02 2.72
N ARG A 124 19.38 -11.40 2.00
CA ARG A 124 19.32 -11.96 0.63
C ARG A 124 18.26 -13.05 0.45
N ARG A 125 18.18 -14.02 1.37
CA ARG A 125 17.19 -15.11 1.28
C ARG A 125 15.75 -14.59 1.36
N LYS A 126 15.47 -13.68 2.29
CA LYS A 126 14.14 -13.10 2.48
C LYS A 126 13.76 -12.23 1.28
N HIS A 127 14.71 -11.43 0.78
CA HIS A 127 14.52 -10.61 -0.42
C HIS A 127 14.15 -11.46 -1.64
N LEU A 128 14.88 -12.56 -1.87
CA LEU A 128 14.58 -13.46 -2.99
C LEU A 128 13.19 -14.11 -2.86
N ASN A 129 12.77 -14.46 -1.64
CA ASN A 129 11.43 -14.99 -1.41
C ASN A 129 10.35 -13.94 -1.69
N ALA A 130 10.49 -12.73 -1.15
CA ALA A 130 9.56 -11.63 -1.40
C ALA A 130 9.44 -11.31 -2.88
N ARG A 131 10.58 -11.20 -3.59
CA ARG A 131 10.62 -11.01 -5.04
C ARG A 131 9.94 -12.14 -5.80
N THR A 132 10.16 -13.39 -5.42
CA THR A 132 9.55 -14.55 -6.08
C THR A 132 8.03 -14.54 -5.93
N THR A 133 7.54 -14.28 -4.72
CA THR A 133 6.10 -14.12 -4.46
C THR A 133 5.51 -12.96 -5.27
N MET A 134 6.17 -11.81 -5.28
CA MET A 134 5.73 -10.64 -6.06
C MET A 134 5.58 -10.97 -7.54
N MET A 135 6.59 -11.60 -8.14
CA MET A 135 6.56 -11.99 -9.55
C MET A 135 5.46 -13.02 -9.85
N ALA A 136 5.26 -14.00 -8.96
CA ALA A 136 4.19 -14.98 -9.12
C ALA A 136 2.79 -14.32 -9.07
N LEU A 137 2.57 -13.37 -8.17
CA LEU A 137 1.31 -12.63 -8.09
C LEU A 137 1.02 -11.83 -9.36
N LEU A 138 2.03 -11.16 -9.92
CA LEU A 138 1.90 -10.43 -11.18
C LEU A 138 1.59 -11.38 -12.36
N GLN A 139 2.27 -12.53 -12.44
CA GLN A 139 1.98 -13.56 -13.44
C GLN A 139 0.55 -14.12 -13.34
N LEU A 140 0.00 -14.20 -12.13
CA LEU A 140 -1.39 -14.57 -11.86
C LEU A 140 -2.38 -13.40 -12.05
N ASN A 141 -1.90 -12.27 -12.57
CA ASN A 141 -2.65 -11.04 -12.84
C ASN A 141 -3.30 -10.41 -11.58
N ALA A 142 -2.80 -10.71 -10.39
CA ALA A 142 -3.22 -10.06 -9.16
C ALA A 142 -2.55 -8.69 -9.00
N VAL A 143 -3.11 -7.82 -8.15
CA VAL A 143 -2.49 -6.57 -7.69
C VAL A 143 -1.96 -6.78 -6.27
N PRO A 144 -0.63 -6.83 -6.08
CA PRO A 144 -0.05 -6.81 -4.76
C PRO A 144 -0.28 -5.46 -4.08
N VAL A 145 -0.83 -5.47 -2.87
CA VAL A 145 -0.92 -4.32 -1.98
C VAL A 145 0.10 -4.53 -0.87
N VAL A 146 1.19 -3.79 -0.96
CA VAL A 146 2.37 -3.85 -0.10
C VAL A 146 2.23 -2.81 1.01
N ASN A 147 2.50 -3.21 2.25
CA ASN A 147 2.67 -2.29 3.37
C ASN A 147 3.78 -2.81 4.31
N GLU A 148 4.23 -1.96 5.22
CA GLU A 148 5.18 -2.33 6.26
C GLU A 148 4.55 -3.33 7.24
N ASN A 149 5.31 -4.34 7.67
CA ASN A 149 4.92 -5.26 8.74
C ASN A 149 5.22 -4.63 10.11
N ASP A 150 4.39 -3.65 10.49
CA ASP A 150 4.57 -2.87 11.72
C ASP A 150 4.70 -3.74 12.99
N THR A 151 4.03 -4.89 13.04
CA THR A 151 4.08 -5.81 14.20
C THR A 151 5.49 -6.26 14.55
N VAL A 152 6.37 -6.40 13.55
CA VAL A 152 7.76 -6.82 13.73
C VAL A 152 8.76 -5.70 13.47
N ALA A 153 8.32 -4.57 12.90
CA ALA A 153 9.14 -3.37 12.76
C ALA A 153 9.37 -2.72 14.14
N THR A 154 10.62 -2.42 14.46
CA THR A 154 10.99 -1.73 15.71
C THR A 154 11.25 -0.25 15.42
N ALA A 155 11.37 0.58 16.47
CA ALA A 155 11.69 1.99 16.29
C ALA A 155 13.05 2.23 15.58
N GLU A 156 13.96 1.27 15.70
CA GLU A 156 15.30 1.25 15.11
C GLU A 156 15.32 0.67 13.69
N ILE A 157 14.33 -0.16 13.35
CA ILE A 157 14.26 -0.92 12.09
C ILE A 157 12.86 -0.73 11.50
N ARG A 158 12.68 0.41 10.81
CA ARG A 158 11.48 0.75 10.05
C ARG A 158 11.85 1.51 8.79
N PHE A 159 11.04 1.39 7.74
CA PHE A 159 11.19 2.23 6.55
C PHE A 159 10.94 3.71 6.88
N GLY A 160 10.04 3.98 7.82
CA GLY A 160 9.73 5.31 8.35
C GLY A 160 8.62 5.99 7.57
N ASP A 161 8.78 6.12 6.26
CA ASP A 161 7.72 6.35 5.30
C ASP A 161 7.70 5.22 4.25
N ASN A 162 6.54 5.01 3.64
CA ASN A 162 6.41 4.06 2.54
C ASN A 162 7.00 4.60 1.22
N ASP A 163 7.76 5.71 1.23
CA ASP A 163 8.49 6.17 0.04
C ASP A 163 9.81 5.39 -0.13
N ARG A 164 10.31 4.76 0.94
CA ARG A 164 11.48 3.86 0.92
C ARG A 164 11.14 2.37 0.74
N LEU A 165 9.88 1.99 0.95
CA LEU A 165 9.36 0.62 0.79
C LEU A 165 9.10 0.29 -0.68
#